data_AF-A0A1J3J8H2-F1
#
_entry.id   AF-A0A1J3J8H2-F1
#
_cell.length_a   1.000
_cell.length_b   1.000
_cell.length_c   1.000
_cell.angle_alpha   90.00
_cell.angle_beta   90.00
_cell.angle_gamma   90.00
#
_symmetry.space_group_name_H-M   'P 1'
#
loop_
_entity.id
_entity.type
_entity.pdbx_description
1 polymer ?
#
loop_
_entity_poly.entity_id
_entity_poly.type
_entity_poly.pdbx_seq_one_letter_code
_entity_poly.pdbx_strand_id
1 'polypeptide(L)' 'FFVDEEEKLAVVLHKDRGSPGPTTRNTACILGDNGYFKQVDLGESTKHNCCFPLVSSYVPSSEQIEQPAPLGSQNTP' A
#
# COMPACT_ATOMS: atom_id res chain seq x y z
N PHE A 1 -7.94 -17.49 9.29
CA PHE A 1 -8.99 -18.11 10.12
C PHE A 1 -8.38 -19.34 10.78
N PHE A 2 -8.97 -19.82 11.87
CA PHE A 2 -8.54 -20.98 12.63
C PHE A 2 -9.76 -21.87 12.86
N VAL A 3 -9.58 -23.19 12.81
CA VAL A 3 -10.63 -24.17 13.06
C VAL A 3 -10.08 -25.22 14.00
N ASP A 4 -10.82 -25.49 15.06
CA ASP A 4 -10.60 -26.57 16.00
C ASP A 4 -11.72 -27.60 15.78
N GLU A 5 -11.36 -28.80 15.35
CA GLU A 5 -12.33 -29.88 15.09
C GLU A 5 -12.73 -30.63 16.37
N GLU A 6 -11.86 -30.63 17.38
CA GLU A 6 -12.12 -31.29 18.67
C GLU A 6 -13.13 -30.46 19.48
N GLU A 7 -12.89 -29.15 19.57
CA GLU A 7 -13.79 -28.18 20.21
C GLU A 7 -14.89 -27.66 19.27
N LYS A 8 -14.86 -28.07 17.99
CA LYS A 8 -15.79 -27.66 16.92
C LYS A 8 -15.98 -26.13 16.85
N LEU A 9 -14.87 -25.41 16.93
CA LEU A 9 -14.83 -23.97 17.01
C LEU A 9 -14.08 -23.39 15.82
N ALA A 10 -14.65 -22.36 15.18
CA ALA A 10 -13.98 -21.61 14.13
C ALA A 10 -13.78 -20.15 14.55
N VAL A 11 -12.58 -19.63 14.33
CA VAL A 11 -12.24 -18.21 14.55
C VAL A 11 -11.91 -17.56 13.21
N VAL A 12 -12.67 -16.53 12.86
CA VAL A 12 -12.46 -15.73 11.65
C VAL A 12 -11.91 -14.37 12.06
N LEU A 13 -10.73 -14.02 11.54
CA LEU A 13 -10.12 -12.71 11.73
C LEU A 13 -10.60 -11.78 10.61
N HIS A 14 -11.15 -10.63 11.01
CA HIS A 14 -11.60 -9.57 10.12
C HIS A 14 -10.84 -8.29 10.41
N LYS A 15 -10.51 -7.55 9.35
CA LYS A 15 -9.99 -6.20 9.44
C LYS A 15 -10.96 -5.29 8.72
N ASP A 16 -11.54 -4.35 9.46
CA ASP A 16 -12.47 -3.40 8.89
C ASP A 16 -11.72 -2.52 7.87
N ARG A 17 -12.18 -2.56 6.62
CA ARG A 17 -11.66 -1.75 5.50
C ARG A 17 -12.56 -0.52 5.23
N GLY A 18 -13.63 -0.33 6.01
CA GLY A 18 -14.79 0.49 5.67
C GLY A 18 -14.61 2.00 5.75
N SER A 19 -13.53 2.52 6.32
CA SER A 19 -13.32 3.97 6.41
C SER A 19 -11.90 4.36 5.98
N PRO A 20 -11.74 5.40 5.13
CA PRO A 20 -10.46 6.06 4.91
C PRO A 20 -10.12 6.89 6.16
N GLY A 21 -9.88 6.20 7.28
CA GLY A 21 -9.44 6.77 8.55
C GLY A 21 -8.08 6.18 8.96
N PRO A 22 -7.37 6.84 9.89
CA PRO A 22 -6.05 6.40 10.34
C PRO A 22 -6.09 5.07 11.13
N THR A 23 -7.26 4.70 11.65
CA THR A 23 -7.44 3.55 12.52
C THR A 23 -8.38 2.54 11.87
N THR A 24 -7.82 1.43 11.40
CA THR A 24 -8.59 0.24 11.02
C THR A 24 -8.72 -0.64 12.25
N ARG A 25 -9.91 -1.08 12.67
CA ARG A 25 -10.04 -2.03 13.79
C ARG A 25 -9.87 -3.47 13.31
N ASN A 26 -9.25 -4.28 14.17
CA ASN A 26 -9.18 -5.72 14.01
C ASN A 26 -10.29 -6.35 14.84
N THR A 27 -10.97 -7.35 14.30
CA THR A 27 -12.07 -8.03 14.96
C THR A 27 -11.94 -9.53 14.75
N ALA A 28 -12.29 -10.32 15.76
CA ALA A 28 -12.40 -11.77 15.63
C ALA A 28 -13.86 -12.20 15.81
N CYS A 29 -14.34 -13.05 14.92
CA CYS A 29 -15.62 -13.74 15.07
C CYS A 29 -15.34 -15.18 15.49
N ILE A 30 -15.91 -15.58 16.62
CA ILE A 30 -15.85 -16.95 17.15
C ILE A 30 -17.19 -17.61 16.83
N LEU A 31 -17.14 -18.78 16.20
CA LEU A 31 -18.26 -19.60 15.78
C LEU A 31 -18.13 -20.97 16.43
N GLY A 32 -19.17 -21.43 17.12
CA GLY A 32 -19.27 -22.80 17.64
C GLY A 32 -20.44 -23.55 17.00
N ASP A 33 -20.37 -24.88 16.99
CA ASP A 33 -21.39 -25.76 16.42
C ASP A 33 -22.78 -25.59 17.05
N ASN A 34 -22.84 -25.22 18.33
CA ASN A 34 -24.07 -24.98 19.08
C ASN A 34 -24.76 -23.64 18.74
N GLY A 35 -24.45 -23.05 17.59
CA GLY A 35 -24.91 -21.70 17.22
C GLY A 35 -24.27 -20.60 18.06
N TYR A 36 -23.19 -20.90 18.79
CA TYR A 36 -22.43 -19.91 19.53
C TYR A 36 -21.77 -18.94 18.56
N PHE A 37 -22.11 -17.66 18.68
CA PHE A 37 -21.50 -16.60 17.91
C PHE A 37 -21.07 -15.46 18.83
N LYS A 38 -19.78 -15.11 18.79
CA LYS A 38 -19.25 -13.97 19.52
C LYS A 38 -18.30 -13.19 18.65
N GLN A 39 -18.55 -11.88 18.55
CA GLN A 39 -17.61 -10.95 17.97
C GLN A 39 -16.76 -10.33 19.09
N VAL A 40 -15.45 -10.26 18.87
CA VAL A 40 -14.46 -9.75 19.82
C VAL A 40 -13.64 -8.67 19.13
N ASP A 41 -13.56 -7.49 19.75
CA ASP A 41 -12.67 -6.41 19.30
C ASP A 41 -11.23 -6.77 19.70
N LEU A 42 -10.35 -6.87 18.71
CA LEU A 42 -8.91 -7.11 18.91
C LEU A 42 -8.12 -5.80 18.99
N GLY A 43 -8.82 -4.67 18.93
CA GLY A 43 -8.24 -3.34 19.04
C GLY A 43 -7.85 -2.74 17.69
N GLU A 44 -7.15 -1.61 17.76
CA GLU A 44 -6.72 -0.88 16.58
C GLU A 44 -5.58 -1.62 15.85
N SER A 45 -5.74 -1.78 14.55
CA SER A 45 -4.63 -2.06 13.64
C SER A 45 -3.92 -0.74 13.37
N THR A 46 -2.68 -0.66 13.82
CA THR A 46 -1.73 0.36 13.41
C THR A 46 -1.49 0.25 11.91
N LYS A 47 -2.29 0.97 11.12
CA LYS A 47 -1.94 1.26 9.74
C LYS A 47 -0.91 2.39 9.75
N HIS A 48 0.27 2.11 10.30
CA HIS A 48 1.41 3.00 10.09
C HIS A 48 1.71 2.99 8.59
N ASN A 49 1.79 4.20 8.02
CA ASN A 49 2.33 4.49 6.70
C ASN A 49 1.32 4.50 5.54
N CYS A 50 0.45 5.53 5.55
CA CYS A 50 0.01 6.15 4.30
C CYS A 50 1.02 7.19 3.77
N CYS A 51 2.24 7.22 4.31
CA CYS A 51 3.36 7.95 3.72
C CYS A 51 3.96 7.07 2.62
N PHE A 52 3.28 7.02 1.47
CA PHE A 52 3.94 6.60 0.24
C PHE A 52 5.13 7.55 0.04
N PRO A 53 6.37 7.07 -0.16
CA PRO A 53 7.43 7.97 -0.56
C PRO A 53 7.01 8.56 -1.90
N LEU A 54 6.68 9.85 -1.90
CA LEU A 54 6.45 10.62 -3.11
C LEU A 54 7.81 10.76 -3.79
N VAL A 55 8.24 9.71 -4.49
CA VAL A 55 9.40 9.77 -5.36
C VAL A 55 8.99 10.59 -6.57
N SER A 56 9.35 11.87 -6.57
CA SER A 56 9.30 12.70 -7.76
C SER A 56 10.22 12.08 -8.80
N SER A 57 9.70 11.71 -9.97
CA SER A 57 10.54 11.37 -11.11
C SER A 57 11.40 12.60 -11.43
N TYR A 58 12.70 12.52 -11.15
CA TYR A 58 13.65 13.55 -11.53
C TYR A 58 13.63 13.68 -13.06
N VAL A 59 13.19 14.83 -13.56
CA VAL A 59 13.28 15.18 -14.98
C VAL A 59 14.50 16.07 -15.13
N PRO A 60 15.62 15.58 -15.70
CA PRO A 60 16.73 16.44 -16.03
C PRO A 60 16.24 17.46 -17.07
N SER A 61 16.44 18.75 -16.82
CA SER A 61 16.15 19.82 -17.78
C SER A 61 16.95 19.58 -19.05
N SER A 62 16.30 19.64 -20.22
CA SER A 62 16.95 19.50 -21.53
C SER A 62 18.24 20.30 -21.58
N GLU A 63 19.37 19.59 -21.66
CA GLU A 63 20.64 20.21 -21.97
C GLU A 63 20.60 20.72 -23.40
N GLN A 64 21.01 21.97 -23.59
CA GLN A 64 21.04 22.63 -24.89
C GLN A 64 22.22 22.09 -25.68
N ILE A 65 21.94 21.30 -26.71
CA ILE A 65 22.98 20.78 -27.62
C ILE A 65 23.51 21.98 -28.42
N GLU A 66 24.74 22.41 -28.11
CA GLU A 66 25.48 23.37 -28.92
C GLU A 66 25.75 22.72 -30.29
N GLN A 67 25.17 23.29 -31.36
CA GLN A 67 25.53 22.89 -32.71
C GLN A 67 26.94 23.45 -33.02
N PRO A 68 27.88 22.62 -33.50
CA PRO A 68 29.16 23.14 -33.95
C PRO A 68 28.94 24.11 -35.11
N ALA A 69 29.64 25.25 -35.06
CA ALA A 69 29.54 26.30 -36.07
C ALA A 69 29.79 25.75 -37.49
N PRO A 70 29.10 26.27 -38.53
CA PRO A 70 29.37 25.88 -39.90
C PRO A 70 30.83 26.14 -40.25
N LEU A 71 31.54 25.12 -40.74
CA LEU A 71 32.90 25.24 -41.23
C LEU A 71 32.89 26.25 -42.39
N GLY A 72 33.41 27.46 -42.13
CA GLY A 72 33.57 28.49 -43.14
C GLY A 72 34.34 27.94 -44.33
N SER A 73 33.72 27.97 -45.51
CA SER A 73 34.38 27.74 -46.78
C SER A 73 35.40 28.86 -47.01
N GLN A 74 36.67 28.60 -46.76
CA GLN A 74 37.75 29.41 -47.31
C GLN A 74 38.13 28.85 -48.68
N ASN A 75 37.72 29.54 -49.74
CA ASN A 75 38.28 29.37 -51.08
C ASN A 75 38.89 30.70 -51.52
N THR A 76 40.22 30.77 -51.50
CA THR A 76 41.08 31.68 -52.29
C THR A 76 41.81 30.81 -53.32
N PRO A 77 42.33 31.33 -54.46
CA PRO A 77 42.75 32.71 -54.73
C PRO A 77 41.77 33.53 -55.57
#